data_AF-A0A725F234-F1
#
_entry.id   AF-A0A725F234-F1
#
_cell.length_a   1.000
_cell.length_b   1.000
_cell.length_c   1.000
_cell.angle_alpha   90.00
_cell.angle_beta   90.00
_cell.angle_gamma   90.00
#
_symmetry.space_group_name_H-M   'P 1'
#
loop_
_entity.id
_entity.type
_entity.pdbx_description
1 polymer ?
#
loop_
_entity_poly.entity_id
_entity_poly.type
_entity_poly.pdbx_seq_one_letter_code
_entity_poly.pdbx_strand_id
1 'polypeptide(L)' 'AEVSGSQSVAASLGIEGKARASEGGAIVLCYRDEDGELIHIRASKVGENGIMPNTWYQLDKDGEFVECE' A
#
# COMPACT_ATOMS: atom_id res chain seq x y z
N ALA A 1 -3.73 -1.80 -6.97
CA ALA A 1 -2.79 -2.73 -7.62
C ALA A 1 -2.66 -4.00 -6.80
N GLU A 2 -2.55 -5.17 -7.41
CA GLU A 2 -2.35 -6.41 -6.68
C GLU A 2 -1.34 -7.32 -7.36
N VAL A 3 -0.66 -8.14 -6.56
CA VAL A 3 0.23 -9.20 -7.02
C VAL A 3 0.06 -10.42 -6.12
N SER A 4 0.11 -11.62 -6.69
CA SER A 4 0.00 -12.87 -5.95
C SER A 4 1.31 -13.68 -5.88
N GLY A 5 2.32 -13.26 -6.65
CA GLY A 5 3.63 -13.91 -6.70
C GLY A 5 4.49 -13.64 -5.46
N SER A 6 5.30 -14.61 -5.08
CA SER A 6 6.33 -14.42 -4.05
C SER A 6 7.32 -13.33 -4.45
N GLN A 7 7.80 -12.55 -3.48
CA GLN A 7 8.73 -11.43 -3.66
C GLN A 7 8.27 -10.35 -4.66
N SER A 8 7.00 -10.39 -5.07
CA SER A 8 6.43 -9.40 -5.98
C SER A 8 6.04 -8.15 -5.21
N VAL A 9 6.07 -7.00 -5.89
CA VAL A 9 5.72 -5.70 -5.29
C VAL A 9 4.50 -5.12 -6.00
N ALA A 10 3.43 -4.88 -5.24
CA ALA A 10 2.28 -4.11 -5.73
C ALA A 10 2.49 -2.63 -5.40
N ALA A 11 2.47 -1.76 -6.41
CA ALA A 11 2.60 -0.32 -6.23
C ALA A 11 1.36 0.40 -6.78
N SER A 12 0.79 1.31 -5.98
CA SER A 12 -0.26 2.23 -6.43
C SER A 12 0.07 3.64 -5.97
N LEU A 13 0.31 4.53 -6.92
CA LEU A 13 0.88 5.88 -6.67
C LEU A 13 -0.10 7.02 -7.04
N GLY A 14 -1.35 6.65 -7.36
CA GLY A 14 -2.43 7.58 -7.69
C GLY A 14 -3.22 8.03 -6.48
N ILE A 15 -4.16 8.96 -6.70
CA ILE A 15 -5.12 9.41 -5.68
C ILE A 15 -5.96 8.21 -5.21
N GLU A 16 -6.14 8.09 -3.89
CA GLU A 16 -6.83 6.96 -3.24
C GLU A 16 -6.27 5.58 -3.65
N GLY A 17 -4.99 5.52 -4.04
CA GLY A 17 -4.34 4.29 -4.47
C GLY A 17 -4.37 3.22 -3.38
N LYS A 18 -4.83 2.02 -3.74
CA LYS A 18 -4.81 0.84 -2.86
C LYS A 18 -3.94 -0.27 -3.40
N ALA A 19 -3.30 -1.02 -2.50
CA ALA A 19 -2.45 -2.15 -2.86
C ALA A 19 -2.59 -3.33 -1.90
N ARG A 20 -2.45 -4.53 -2.44
CA ARG A 20 -2.30 -5.77 -1.67
C ARG A 20 -1.28 -6.70 -2.32
N ALA A 21 -0.66 -7.54 -1.52
CA ALA A 21 0.21 -8.60 -2.02
C ALA A 21 0.10 -9.87 -1.16
N SER A 22 0.51 -11.00 -1.72
CA SER A 22 0.72 -12.25 -0.97
C SER A 22 1.81 -12.12 0.09
N GLU A 23 1.84 -13.04 1.05
CA GLU A 23 2.91 -13.17 2.03
C GLU A 23 4.29 -13.26 1.36
N GLY A 24 5.29 -12.58 1.92
CA GLY A 24 6.63 -12.49 1.34
C GLY A 24 6.75 -11.53 0.14
N GLY A 25 5.65 -10.95 -0.33
CA GLY A 25 5.65 -9.79 -1.23
C GLY A 25 5.82 -8.46 -0.48
N ALA A 26 5.59 -7.36 -1.19
CA ALA A 26 5.59 -6.02 -0.61
C ALA A 26 4.54 -5.11 -1.27
N ILE A 27 4.20 -4.04 -0.58
CA ILE A 27 3.34 -2.96 -1.11
C ILE A 27 4.07 -1.62 -1.06
N VAL A 28 3.78 -0.75 -2.02
CA VAL A 28 4.20 0.66 -2.05
C VAL A 28 2.99 1.53 -2.35
N LEU A 29 2.73 2.52 -1.50
CA LEU A 29 1.57 3.39 -1.60
C LEU A 29 1.96 4.85 -1.44
N CYS A 30 1.15 5.73 -2.02
CA CYS A 30 1.22 7.16 -1.81
C CYS A 30 -0.08 7.67 -1.17
N TYR A 31 0.03 8.67 -0.30
CA TYR A 31 -1.08 9.54 0.06
C TYR A 31 -0.94 10.84 -0.72
N ARG A 32 -2.05 11.28 -1.33
CA ARG A 32 -2.18 12.56 -2.02
C ARG A 32 -3.37 13.30 -1.44
N ASP A 33 -3.27 14.62 -1.34
CA ASP A 33 -4.39 15.46 -0.95
C ASP A 33 -5.40 15.67 -2.09
N GLU A 34 -6.41 16.50 -1.85
CA GLU A 34 -7.51 16.77 -2.80
C GLU A 34 -7.04 17.49 -4.07
N ASP A 35 -5.93 18.24 -4.01
CA ASP A 35 -5.30 18.90 -5.15
C ASP A 35 -4.33 17.96 -5.91
N GLY A 36 -4.14 16.74 -5.40
CA GLY A 36 -3.27 15.72 -5.97
C GLY A 36 -1.80 15.88 -5.59
N GLU A 37 -1.46 16.77 -4.66
CA GLU A 37 -0.10 16.94 -4.15
C GLU A 37 0.37 15.66 -3.48
N LEU A 38 1.63 15.28 -3.68
CA LEU A 38 2.21 14.09 -3.06
C LEU A 38 2.64 14.42 -1.64
N ILE A 39 1.93 13.88 -0.64
CA ILE A 39 2.21 14.14 0.77
C ILE A 39 3.07 13.02 1.37
N HIS A 40 2.70 11.76 1.13
CA HIS A 40 3.44 10.60 1.67
C HIS A 40 3.72 9.55 0.60
N ILE A 41 4.85 8.86 0.76
CA ILE A 41 5.13 7.59 0.09
C ILE A 41 5.69 6.62 1.12
N ARG A 42 5.18 5.39 1.13
CA ARG A 42 5.63 4.36 2.08
C ARG A 42 5.62 2.98 1.44
N ALA A 43 6.57 2.16 1.87
CA ALA A 43 6.69 0.77 1.47
C ALA A 43 6.71 -0.14 2.71
N SER A 44 6.16 -1.33 2.60
CA SER A 44 6.31 -2.38 3.61
C SER A 44 6.25 -3.77 2.99
N LYS A 45 7.00 -4.70 3.58
CA LYS A 45 6.87 -6.13 3.28
C LYS A 45 5.60 -6.67 3.92
N VAL A 46 4.93 -7.56 3.20
CA VAL A 46 3.73 -8.25 3.68
C VAL A 46 4.15 -9.37 4.62
N GLY A 47 3.50 -9.43 5.79
CA GLY A 47 3.89 -10.28 6.92
C GLY A 47 4.80 -9.57 7.93
N GLU A 48 5.19 -8.33 7.66
CA GLU A 48 6.01 -7.49 8.53
C GLU A 48 5.30 -6.15 8.81
N ASN A 49 5.69 -5.44 9.87
CA ASN A 49 5.18 -4.11 10.23
C ASN A 49 3.64 -4.00 10.32
N GLY A 50 2.95 -5.10 10.64
CA GLY A 50 1.49 -5.13 10.75
C GLY A 50 0.73 -5.26 9.43
N ILE A 51 1.42 -5.47 8.29
CA ILE A 51 0.78 -5.62 6.98
C ILE A 51 0.38 -7.07 6.74
N MET A 52 -0.93 -7.35 6.69
CA MET A 52 -1.46 -8.69 6.51
C MET A 52 -1.45 -9.14 5.04
N PRO A 53 -1.20 -10.43 4.77
CA PRO A 53 -1.31 -11.01 3.44
C PRO A 53 -2.70 -10.86 2.83
N ASN A 54 -2.76 -10.55 1.54
CA ASN A 54 -3.99 -10.46 0.74
C ASN A 54 -5.01 -9.41 1.22
N THR A 55 -4.63 -8.54 2.14
CA THR A 55 -5.43 -7.42 2.64
C THR A 55 -5.15 -6.16 1.85
N TRP A 56 -6.21 -5.42 1.50
CA TRP A 56 -6.08 -4.14 0.83
C TRP A 56 -5.71 -3.05 1.83
N TYR A 57 -4.70 -2.26 1.46
CA TYR A 57 -4.27 -1.10 2.23
C TYR A 57 -4.30 0.17 1.38
N GLN A 58 -4.55 1.28 2.05
CA GLN A 58 -4.29 2.66 1.61
C GLN A 58 -3.34 3.33 2.60
N LEU A 59 -2.76 4.48 2.23
CA LEU A 59 -2.19 5.38 3.22
C LEU A 59 -3.24 6.39 3.66
N ASP A 60 -3.26 6.67 4.95
CA ASP A 60 -4.01 7.81 5.48
C ASP A 60 -3.20 9.12 5.39
N LYS A 61 -3.80 10.22 5.87
CA LYS A 61 -3.19 11.55 5.89
C LYS A 61 -1.93 11.66 6.75
N ASP A 62 -1.74 10.74 7.68
CA ASP A 62 -0.59 10.70 8.58
C ASP A 62 0.52 9.77 8.01
N GLY A 63 0.26 9.14 6.86
CA GLY A 63 1.20 8.26 6.16
C GLY A 63 1.24 6.85 6.72
N GLU A 64 0.23 6.45 7.49
CA GLU A 64 0.09 5.10 8.05
C GLU A 64 -0.76 4.21 7.14
N PHE A 65 -0.44 2.91 7.13
CA PHE A 65 -1.22 1.94 6.39
C PHE A 65 -2.55 1.69 7.11
N VAL A 66 -3.66 1.87 6.39
CA VAL A 66 -5.01 1.58 6.88
C VAL A 66 -5.67 0.53 5.98
N GLU A 67 -6.36 -0.43 6.58
CA GLU A 67 -7.11 -1.44 5.83
C GLU A 67 -8.30 -0.78 5.11
N CYS A 68 -8.60 -1.27 3.90
CA CYS A 68 -9.72 -0.79 3.10
C CYS A 68 -10.42 -1.96 2.38
N GLU A 69 -11.59 -1.71 1.81
CA GLU A 69 -12.32 -2.65 0.92
C GLU A 69 -11.95 -2.43 -0.56
#